data_AF-A0A0M0LIY8-F1
#
_entry.id   AF-A0A0M0LIY8-F1
#
_cell.length_a   1.000
_cell.length_b   1.000
_cell.length_c   1.000
_cell.angle_alpha   90.00
_cell.angle_beta   90.00
_cell.angle_gamma   90.00
#
_symmetry.space_group_name_H-M   'P 1'
#
loop_
_entity.id
_entity.type
_entity.pdbx_description
1 polymer ?
#
loop_
_entity_poly.entity_id
_entity_poly.type
_entity_poly.pdbx_seq_one_letter_code
_entity_poly.pdbx_strand_id
1 'polypeptide(L)' 'MNNHIKKLRKSAKLSQEELAKLCKVSRQTINAIENNKYDPTLQLAFDIASVLDTTVDELFISSSIRE' A
#
# COMPACT_ATOMS: atom_id res chain seq x y z
N MET A 1 8.51 8.38 3.46
CA MET A 1 8.44 6.91 3.27
C MET A 1 8.21 6.66 1.79
N ASN A 2 8.96 5.76 1.15
CA ASN A 2 8.66 5.37 -0.23
C ASN A 2 7.76 4.14 -0.18
N ASN A 3 6.51 4.26 -0.62
CA ASN A 3 5.62 3.11 -0.75
C ASN A 3 5.74 2.48 -2.15
N HIS A 4 5.67 1.15 -2.23
CA HIS A 4 5.72 0.39 -3.48
C HIS A 4 4.34 -0.08 -3.95
N ILE A 5 3.27 0.36 -3.28
CA ILE A 5 1.89 -0.09 -3.50
C ILE A 5 1.48 0.07 -4.97
N LYS A 6 1.74 1.24 -5.57
CA LYS A 6 1.38 1.51 -6.97
C LYS A 6 2.05 0.54 -7.94
N LYS A 7 3.30 0.17 -7.69
CA LYS A 7 4.06 -0.77 -8.53
C LYS A 7 3.50 -2.18 -8.38
N LEU A 8 3.37 -2.64 -7.14
CA LEU A 8 2.87 -3.98 -6.81
C LEU A 8 1.42 -4.19 -7.27
N ARG A 9 0.55 -3.22 -7.04
CA ARG A 9 -0.84 -3.23 -7.53
C ARG A 9 -0.92 -3.37 -9.04
N LYS A 10 -0.08 -2.65 -9.79
CA LYS A 10 -0.02 -2.78 -11.25
C LYS A 10 0.49 -4.15 -11.69
N SER A 11 1.50 -4.71 -11.01
CA SER A 11 1.97 -6.09 -11.27
C SER A 11 0.88 -7.13 -11.02
N ALA A 12 0.06 -6.92 -9.99
CA ALA A 12 -1.13 -7.72 -9.68
C ALA A 12 -2.32 -7.45 -10.63
N LYS A 13 -2.17 -6.56 -11.64
CA LYS A 13 -3.22 -6.14 -12.58
C LYS A 13 -4.48 -5.57 -11.91
N LEU A 14 -4.34 -4.98 -10.72
CA LEU A 14 -5.43 -4.38 -9.98
C LEU A 14 -5.56 -2.88 -10.27
N SER A 15 -6.80 -2.38 -10.32
CA SER A 15 -7.08 -0.93 -10.29
C SER A 15 -7.02 -0.41 -8.84
N GLN A 16 -6.93 0.91 -8.64
CA GLN A 16 -7.03 1.49 -7.29
C GLN A 16 -8.38 1.15 -6.63
N GLU A 17 -9.45 1.08 -7.42
CA GLU A 17 -10.79 0.74 -6.94
C GLU A 17 -10.86 -0.72 -6.49
N GLU A 18 -10.26 -1.64 -7.25
CA GLU A 18 -10.24 -3.06 -6.88
C GLU A 18 -9.42 -3.32 -5.63
N LEU A 19 -8.24 -2.69 -5.49
CA LEU A 19 -7.46 -2.78 -4.26
C LEU A 19 -8.23 -2.20 -3.07
N ALA A 20 -8.91 -1.06 -3.27
CA ALA A 20 -9.69 -0.42 -2.21
C ALA A 20 -10.84 -1.31 -1.72
N LYS A 21 -11.57 -1.96 -2.63
CA LYS A 21 -12.62 -2.93 -2.30
C LYS A 21 -12.07 -4.10 -1.49
N LEU A 22 -10.95 -4.67 -1.90
CA LEU A 22 -10.31 -5.81 -1.21
C LEU A 22 -9.85 -5.42 0.20
N CYS A 23 -9.35 -4.20 0.38
CA CYS A 23 -8.95 -3.65 1.68
C CYS A 23 -10.10 -2.97 2.45
N LYS A 24 -11.35 -3.02 1.95
CA LYS A 24 -12.54 -2.40 2.56
C LYS A 24 -12.38 -0.90 2.88
N VAL A 25 -11.69 -0.17 2.02
CA VAL A 25 -11.49 1.28 2.11
C VAL A 25 -11.98 1.98 0.84
N SER A 26 -11.97 3.31 0.84
CA SER A 26 -12.30 4.08 -0.36
C SER A 26 -11.13 4.05 -1.37
N ARG A 27 -11.43 4.18 -2.68
CA ARG A 27 -10.41 4.43 -3.71
C ARG A 27 -9.54 5.64 -3.39
N GLN A 28 -10.12 6.67 -2.77
CA GLN A 28 -9.41 7.88 -2.37
C GLN A 28 -8.35 7.57 -1.30
N THR A 29 -8.62 6.66 -0.37
CA THR A 29 -7.67 6.18 0.63
C THR A 29 -6.45 5.55 -0.05
N ILE A 30 -6.66 4.57 -0.94
CA ILE A 30 -5.56 3.95 -1.71
C ILE A 30 -4.78 5.00 -2.51
N ASN A 31 -5.46 5.92 -3.19
CA ASN A 31 -4.81 6.98 -3.94
C ASN A 31 -3.99 7.92 -3.03
N ALA A 32 -4.48 8.27 -1.85
CA ALA A 32 -3.76 9.10 -0.90
C ALA A 32 -2.48 8.40 -0.42
N ILE A 33 -2.55 7.11 -0.11
CA ILE A 33 -1.38 6.32 0.31
C ILE A 33 -0.37 6.24 -0.83
N GLU A 34 -0.79 5.88 -2.05
CA GLU A 34 0.11 5.78 -3.21
C GLU A 34 0.87 7.08 -3.50
N ASN A 35 0.28 8.23 -3.17
CA ASN A 35 0.89 9.55 -3.36
C ASN A 35 1.49 10.13 -2.06
N ASN A 36 1.70 9.31 -1.02
CA ASN A 36 2.26 9.71 0.28
C ASN A 36 1.51 10.89 0.95
N LYS A 37 0.20 11.01 0.71
CA LYS A 37 -0.67 12.03 1.32
C LYS A 37 -1.34 11.54 2.60
N TYR A 38 -1.26 10.25 2.88
CA TYR A 38 -1.86 9.60 4.04
C TYR A 38 -1.01 8.40 4.42
N ASP A 39 -0.61 8.35 5.69
CA ASP A 39 0.02 7.16 6.26
C ASP A 39 -1.08 6.20 6.74
N PRO A 40 -1.13 4.97 6.21
CA PRO A 40 -2.14 4.00 6.60
C PRO A 40 -1.96 3.56 8.05
N THR A 41 -3.06 3.12 8.66
CA THR A 41 -2.97 2.37 9.93
C THR A 41 -2.18 1.09 9.72
N LEU A 42 -1.59 0.55 10.79
CA LEU A 42 -0.86 -0.71 10.73
C LEU A 42 -1.75 -1.85 10.16
N GLN A 43 -3.03 -1.89 10.55
CA GLN A 43 -3.98 -2.86 10.01
C GLN A 43 -4.13 -2.73 8.48
N LEU A 44 -4.33 -1.51 7.98
CA LEU A 44 -4.47 -1.28 6.53
C LEU A 44 -3.18 -1.60 5.78
N ALA A 45 -2.02 -1.34 6.38
CA ALA A 45 -0.74 -1.75 5.82
C ALA A 45 -0.65 -3.28 5.66
N PHE A 46 -1.05 -4.05 6.67
CA PHE A 46 -1.12 -5.51 6.61
C PHE A 46 -2.15 -6.00 5.59
N ASP A 47 -3.33 -5.39 5.52
CA ASP A 47 -4.37 -5.77 4.56
C ASP A 47 -3.88 -5.56 3.12
N ILE A 48 -3.23 -4.43 2.83
CA ILE A 48 -2.67 -4.15 1.50
C ILE A 48 -1.55 -5.15 1.17
N ALA A 49 -0.65 -5.43 2.12
CA ALA A 49 0.43 -6.39 1.93
C ALA A 49 -0.11 -7.79 1.62
N SER A 50 -1.14 -8.24 2.35
CA SER A 50 -1.80 -9.53 2.10
C SER A 50 -2.47 -9.60 0.74
N VAL A 51 -3.15 -8.53 0.29
CA VAL A 51 -3.81 -8.50 -1.03
C VAL A 51 -2.80 -8.51 -2.18
N LEU A 52 -1.64 -7.88 -1.98
CA LEU A 52 -0.59 -7.76 -2.99
C LEU A 52 0.47 -8.87 -2.90
N ASP A 53 0.24 -9.90 -2.08
CA ASP A 53 1.13 -11.04 -1.88
C ASP A 53 2.58 -10.64 -1.56
N THR A 54 2.72 -9.77 -0.57
CA THR A 54 4.02 -9.21 -0.15
C THR A 54 4.03 -8.98 1.37
N THR A 55 5.12 -8.42 1.89
CA THR A 55 5.25 -8.03 3.30
C THR A 55 5.13 -6.51 3.46
N VAL A 56 4.79 -6.05 4.66
CA VAL A 56 4.73 -4.61 4.97
C VAL A 56 6.10 -3.92 4.77
N ASP A 57 7.20 -4.64 5.03
CA ASP A 57 8.57 -4.16 4.87
C ASP A 57 8.91 -3.90 3.39
N GLU A 58 8.51 -4.81 2.50
CA GLU A 58 8.63 -4.61 1.05
C GLU A 58 7.67 -3.54 0.51
N LEU A 59 6.53 -3.36 1.18
CA LEU A 59 5.51 -2.38 0.81
C LEU A 59 5.96 -0.94 1.11
N PHE A 60 6.70 -0.74 2.20
CA PHE A 60 7.14 0.58 2.67
C PHE A 60 8.65 0.61 2.97
N ILE A 61 9.41 1.21 2.06
CA ILE A 61 10.84 1.39 2.25
C ILE A 61 11.10 2.71 2.98
N SER A 62 11.69 2.61 4.17
CA SER A 62 12.24 3.75 4.91
C SER A 62 13.76 3.72 4.82
N SER A 63 14.37 4.81 4.34
CA SER A 63 15.83 4.98 4.28
C SER A 63 16.45 5.31 5.64
N SER A 64 15.70 5.20 6.74
CA SER A 64 16.16 5.55 8.08
C SER A 64 16.26 4.33 8.98
N ILE A 65 17.19 3.42 8.63
CA ILE A 65 17.93 2.68 9.65
C ILE A 65 19.32 3.30 9.63
N ARG A 66 19.58 4.22 10.57
CA ARG A 66 20.95 4.54 10.97
C ARG A 66 21.27 3.58 12.11
N GLU A 67 22.25 2.72 11.90
CA GLU A 67 22.96 2.02 12.97
C GLU A 67 23.54 3.02 13.98
#